data_AF-A0A933VMG0-F1
#
_entry.id   AF-A0A933VMG0-F1
#
_cell.length_a   1.000
_cell.length_b   1.000
_cell.length_c   1.000
_cell.angle_alpha   90.00
_cell.angle_beta   90.00
_cell.angle_gamma   90.00
#
_symmetry.space_group_name_H-M   'P 1'
#
loop_
_entity.id
_entity.type
_entity.pdbx_description
1 polymer ?
#
loop_
_entity_poly.entity_id
_entity_poly.type
_entity_poly.pdbx_seq_one_letter_code
_entity_poly.pdbx_strand_id
1 'polypeptide(L)'
;PTVRSFEEAMSALEGAEDSLAFASGMGAVSSVVLALCSSGDHVVAQRNLYAGTLAFLQGPCARFGIETTLVDGHVPGAFTEAVRPGKTMLVLAETPSNPRLDLVDLDELGALRGPITVVDSTLATPLGQRPLDHGVHLSLHSATKGIAGHNDATLGVVSGEKELLDAIWAYSVLHGAVPSPFDSLNALRGIRTLSVRTTHQAASATFLAAALAEHPGIATVHHPSLPTHPQADLAKRQMRHPGTVLSIVLAGGLPAAERFLDRVGLLRVATSLGGPETLVCHPATTTHASLTPDEAVAIGVSAGMLRISVGLEDPADLLDDLHRALD
;
A
#
# COMPACT_ATOMS: atom_id res chain seq x y z
N PRO A 1 -22.22 16.51 -1.80
CA PRO A 1 -21.34 17.70 -1.95
C PRO A 1 -19.94 17.51 -1.36
N THR A 2 -19.80 17.26 -0.05
CA THR A 2 -18.48 17.13 0.60
C THR A 2 -17.62 16.00 0.03
N VAL A 3 -18.23 14.82 -0.19
CA VAL A 3 -17.58 13.67 -0.84
C VAL A 3 -17.06 14.07 -2.22
N ARG A 4 -17.88 14.77 -3.02
CA ARG A 4 -17.49 15.20 -4.36
C ARG A 4 -16.28 16.14 -4.35
N SER A 5 -16.20 17.05 -3.38
CA SER A 5 -15.02 17.92 -3.25
C SER A 5 -13.75 17.14 -2.92
N PHE A 6 -13.86 16.04 -2.15
CA PHE A 6 -12.73 15.13 -1.90
C PHE A 6 -12.31 14.39 -3.17
N GLU A 7 -13.28 13.86 -3.91
CA GLU A 7 -13.05 13.21 -5.21
C GLU A 7 -12.34 14.14 -6.20
N GLU A 8 -12.82 15.38 -6.37
CA GLU A 8 -12.21 16.36 -7.26
C GLU A 8 -10.76 16.71 -6.87
N ALA A 9 -10.47 16.81 -5.57
CA ALA A 9 -9.12 17.02 -5.08
C ALA A 9 -8.21 15.82 -5.42
N MET A 10 -8.73 14.60 -5.30
CA MET A 10 -8.00 13.39 -5.66
C MET A 10 -7.77 13.27 -7.16
N SER A 11 -8.76 13.62 -8.00
CA SER A 11 -8.61 13.62 -9.46
C SER A 11 -7.48 14.57 -9.87
N ALA A 12 -7.44 15.76 -9.26
CA ALA A 12 -6.39 16.74 -9.53
C ALA A 12 -4.99 16.26 -9.08
N LEU A 13 -4.88 15.59 -7.93
CA LEU A 13 -3.61 15.05 -7.43
C LEU A 13 -3.08 13.92 -8.31
N GLU A 14 -3.97 13.03 -8.75
CA GLU A 14 -3.63 11.89 -9.60
C GLU A 14 -3.47 12.25 -11.07
N GLY A 15 -3.96 13.42 -11.50
CA GLY A 15 -4.06 13.76 -12.92
C GLY A 15 -5.09 12.92 -13.67
N ALA A 16 -6.12 12.44 -12.96
CA ALA A 16 -7.18 11.60 -13.50
C ALA A 16 -8.34 12.41 -14.08
N GLU A 17 -9.15 11.79 -14.93
CA GLU A 17 -10.40 12.40 -15.41
C GLU A 17 -11.44 12.53 -14.29
N ASP A 18 -11.54 11.52 -13.43
CA ASP A 18 -12.45 11.53 -12.29
C ASP A 18 -11.89 10.67 -11.13
N SER A 19 -12.55 10.76 -9.98
CA SER A 19 -12.28 9.91 -8.82
C SER A 19 -13.56 9.55 -8.09
N LEU A 20 -13.57 8.37 -7.47
CA LEU A 20 -14.70 7.86 -6.72
C LEU A 20 -14.27 7.44 -5.32
N ALA A 21 -14.94 7.97 -4.30
CA ALA A 21 -14.67 7.67 -2.90
C ALA A 21 -15.54 6.53 -2.37
N PHE A 22 -15.01 5.79 -1.39
CA PHE A 22 -15.64 4.60 -0.80
C PHE A 22 -15.51 4.61 0.72
N ALA A 23 -16.34 3.80 1.39
CA ALA A 23 -16.36 3.64 2.85
C ALA A 23 -15.01 3.24 3.48
N SER A 24 -14.13 2.59 2.71
CA SER A 24 -12.78 2.18 3.14
C SER A 24 -11.93 1.79 1.92
N GLY A 25 -10.62 1.60 2.11
CA GLY A 25 -9.76 1.01 1.07
C GLY A 25 -10.26 -0.36 0.59
N MET A 26 -10.74 -1.22 1.51
CA MET A 26 -11.35 -2.50 1.12
C MET A 26 -12.68 -2.32 0.38
N GLY A 27 -13.45 -1.27 0.69
CA GLY A 27 -14.66 -0.92 -0.06
C GLY A 27 -14.35 -0.49 -1.49
N ALA A 28 -13.21 0.19 -1.71
CA ALA A 28 -12.70 0.49 -3.05
C ALA A 28 -12.29 -0.78 -3.80
N VAL A 29 -11.46 -1.63 -3.17
CA VAL A 29 -11.01 -2.91 -3.76
C VAL A 29 -12.19 -3.80 -4.13
N SER A 30 -13.14 -4.02 -3.22
CA SER A 30 -14.28 -4.90 -3.48
C SER A 30 -15.19 -4.34 -4.56
N SER A 31 -15.42 -3.03 -4.60
CA SER A 31 -16.25 -2.39 -5.63
C SER A 31 -15.62 -2.51 -7.01
N VAL A 32 -14.30 -2.30 -7.14
CA VAL A 32 -13.58 -2.46 -8.42
C VAL A 32 -13.69 -3.90 -8.91
N VAL A 33 -13.34 -4.88 -8.06
CA VAL A 33 -13.34 -6.29 -8.47
C VAL A 33 -14.75 -6.76 -8.84
N LEU A 34 -15.76 -6.46 -8.01
CA LEU A 34 -17.11 -6.97 -8.23
C LEU A 34 -17.90 -6.21 -9.31
N ALA A 35 -17.48 -5.00 -9.66
CA ALA A 35 -18.03 -4.29 -10.81
C ALA A 35 -17.48 -4.82 -12.15
N LEU A 36 -16.21 -5.27 -12.16
CA LEU A 36 -15.50 -5.64 -13.38
C LEU A 36 -15.40 -7.15 -13.62
N CYS A 37 -15.72 -7.96 -12.61
CA CYS A 37 -15.62 -9.42 -12.68
C CYS A 37 -16.91 -10.10 -12.24
N SER A 38 -17.22 -11.21 -12.89
CA SER A 38 -18.35 -12.10 -12.65
C SER A 38 -17.91 -13.55 -12.61
N SER A 39 -18.85 -14.46 -12.34
CA SER A 39 -18.58 -15.90 -12.35
C SER A 39 -18.00 -16.34 -13.71
N GLY A 40 -16.87 -17.04 -13.67
CA GLY A 40 -16.12 -17.49 -14.84
C GLY A 40 -14.97 -16.57 -15.24
N ASP A 41 -14.91 -15.35 -14.71
CA ASP A 41 -13.81 -14.41 -14.98
C ASP A 41 -12.55 -14.74 -14.18
N HIS A 42 -11.45 -14.10 -14.58
CA HIS A 42 -10.13 -14.31 -14.00
C HIS A 42 -9.46 -12.99 -13.60
N VAL A 43 -8.79 -13.00 -12.45
CA VAL A 43 -7.94 -11.91 -11.93
C VAL A 43 -6.50 -12.40 -11.87
N VAL A 44 -5.55 -11.58 -12.34
CA VAL A 44 -4.14 -11.76 -12.01
C VAL A 44 -3.79 -10.77 -10.90
N ALA A 45 -3.24 -11.25 -9.79
CA ALA A 45 -2.92 -10.39 -8.66
C ALA A 45 -1.48 -10.63 -8.19
N GLN A 46 -0.83 -9.58 -7.71
CA GLN A 46 0.44 -9.70 -7.01
C GLN A 46 0.28 -10.58 -5.76
N ARG A 47 1.28 -11.39 -5.44
CA ARG A 47 1.27 -12.24 -4.23
C ARG A 47 1.40 -11.41 -2.96
N ASN A 48 2.17 -10.33 -3.00
CA ASN A 48 2.45 -9.44 -1.87
C ASN A 48 1.47 -8.25 -1.84
N LEU A 49 0.17 -8.50 -1.89
CA LEU A 49 -0.84 -7.47 -1.65
C LEU A 49 -1.17 -7.39 -0.16
N TYR A 50 -1.82 -6.32 0.26
CA TYR A 50 -2.48 -6.24 1.55
C TYR A 50 -3.26 -7.52 1.88
N ALA A 51 -3.03 -8.08 3.07
CA ALA A 51 -3.60 -9.36 3.48
C ALA A 51 -5.14 -9.42 3.35
N GLY A 52 -5.83 -8.30 3.60
CA GLY A 52 -7.29 -8.21 3.41
C GLY A 52 -7.71 -8.35 1.94
N THR A 53 -6.92 -7.82 1.00
CA THR A 53 -7.13 -7.97 -0.45
C THR A 53 -6.96 -9.42 -0.87
N LEU A 54 -5.90 -10.09 -0.41
CA LEU A 54 -5.68 -11.52 -0.69
C LEU A 54 -6.83 -12.39 -0.14
N ALA A 55 -7.22 -12.18 1.12
CA ALA A 55 -8.32 -12.91 1.74
C ALA A 55 -9.65 -12.70 1.00
N PHE A 56 -9.89 -11.49 0.48
CA PHE A 56 -11.05 -11.18 -0.34
C PHE A 56 -11.05 -11.94 -1.68
N LEU A 57 -9.91 -11.97 -2.38
CA LEU A 57 -9.76 -12.68 -3.65
C LEU A 57 -9.88 -14.22 -3.47
N GLN A 58 -9.23 -14.78 -2.47
CA GLN A 58 -9.19 -16.23 -2.24
C GLN A 58 -10.46 -16.79 -1.59
N GLY A 59 -11.21 -15.97 -0.85
CA GLY A 59 -12.44 -16.38 -0.17
C GLY A 59 -13.69 -15.93 -0.94
N PRO A 60 -14.22 -14.72 -0.68
CA PRO A 60 -15.41 -14.18 -1.33
C PRO A 60 -15.42 -14.29 -2.87
N CYS A 61 -14.36 -13.86 -3.57
CA CYS A 61 -14.32 -13.90 -5.02
C CYS A 61 -14.30 -15.34 -5.56
N ALA A 62 -13.50 -16.23 -4.97
CA ALA A 62 -13.51 -17.66 -5.33
C ALA A 62 -14.90 -18.29 -5.15
N ARG A 63 -15.62 -17.94 -4.07
CA ARG A 63 -17.01 -18.39 -3.85
C ARG A 63 -17.96 -17.90 -4.95
N PHE A 64 -17.72 -16.73 -5.52
CA PHE A 64 -18.49 -16.19 -6.64
C PHE A 64 -18.05 -16.72 -8.02
N GLY A 65 -17.10 -17.65 -8.06
CA GLY A 65 -16.59 -18.23 -9.31
C GLY A 65 -15.59 -17.34 -10.05
N ILE A 66 -15.00 -16.36 -9.37
CA ILE A 66 -13.93 -15.52 -9.92
C ILE A 66 -12.60 -16.20 -9.58
N GLU A 67 -11.88 -16.66 -10.60
CA GLU A 67 -10.58 -17.29 -10.45
C GLU A 67 -9.48 -16.25 -10.22
N THR A 68 -8.47 -16.57 -9.41
CA THR A 68 -7.31 -15.68 -9.21
C THR A 68 -6.01 -16.45 -9.44
N THR A 69 -5.10 -15.88 -10.24
CA THR A 69 -3.69 -16.32 -10.34
C THR A 69 -2.81 -15.32 -9.60
N LEU A 70 -2.02 -15.81 -8.62
CA LEU A 70 -1.07 -14.99 -7.87
C LEU A 70 0.32 -15.04 -8.50
N VAL A 71 0.90 -13.88 -8.79
CA VAL A 71 2.23 -13.73 -9.41
C VAL A 71 3.21 -13.00 -8.50
N ASP A 72 4.50 -13.24 -8.70
CA ASP A 72 5.54 -12.44 -8.06
C ASP A 72 5.78 -11.17 -8.89
N GLY A 73 5.39 -10.02 -8.35
CA GLY A 73 5.53 -8.72 -9.02
C GLY A 73 6.98 -8.25 -9.16
N HIS A 74 7.93 -8.91 -8.49
CA HIS A 74 9.36 -8.66 -8.64
C HIS A 74 9.92 -9.28 -9.94
N VAL A 75 9.23 -10.28 -10.52
CA VAL A 75 9.68 -10.99 -11.72
C VAL A 75 9.15 -10.28 -12.97
N PRO A 76 10.03 -9.70 -13.81
CA PRO A 76 9.58 -9.06 -15.06
C PRO A 76 8.84 -10.05 -15.95
N GLY A 77 7.73 -9.62 -16.55
CA GLY A 77 6.89 -10.42 -17.43
C GLY A 77 5.87 -11.31 -16.71
N ALA A 78 5.95 -11.48 -15.39
CA ALA A 78 5.10 -12.43 -14.66
C ALA A 78 3.60 -12.11 -14.78
N PHE A 79 3.23 -10.83 -14.79
CA PHE A 79 1.84 -10.43 -15.04
C PHE A 79 1.41 -10.77 -16.46
N THR A 80 2.25 -10.43 -17.46
CA THR A 80 1.98 -10.70 -18.88
C THR A 80 1.75 -12.20 -19.14
N GLU A 81 2.60 -13.06 -18.59
CA GLU A 81 2.49 -14.52 -18.75
C GLU A 81 1.23 -15.11 -18.09
N ALA A 82 0.78 -14.52 -16.98
CA ALA A 82 -0.40 -14.98 -16.26
C ALA A 82 -1.72 -14.50 -16.88
N VAL A 83 -1.70 -13.48 -17.76
CA VAL A 83 -2.88 -13.01 -18.47
C VAL A 83 -3.37 -14.10 -19.43
N ARG A 84 -4.64 -14.47 -19.23
CA ARG A 84 -5.41 -15.38 -20.10
C ARG A 84 -6.31 -14.52 -21.00
N PRO A 85 -6.00 -14.35 -22.29
CA PRO A 85 -6.78 -13.48 -23.19
C PRO A 85 -8.26 -13.86 -23.24
N GLY A 86 -9.13 -12.86 -23.19
CA GLY A 86 -10.60 -13.05 -23.23
C GLY A 86 -11.22 -13.61 -21.94
N LYS A 87 -10.42 -13.95 -20.93
CA LYS A 87 -10.90 -14.40 -19.60
C LYS A 87 -10.40 -13.51 -18.46
N THR A 88 -9.17 -12.99 -18.57
CA THR A 88 -8.60 -12.12 -17.53
C THR A 88 -9.18 -10.73 -17.69
N MET A 89 -9.96 -10.32 -16.69
CA MET A 89 -10.65 -9.03 -16.70
C MET A 89 -9.87 -7.97 -15.92
N LEU A 90 -9.08 -8.40 -14.92
CA LEU A 90 -8.41 -7.50 -13.99
C LEU A 90 -6.98 -7.97 -13.70
N VAL A 91 -6.07 -7.00 -13.63
CA VAL A 91 -4.73 -7.15 -13.06
C VAL A 91 -4.60 -6.21 -11.86
N LEU A 92 -4.20 -6.73 -10.70
CA LEU A 92 -4.08 -5.98 -9.45
C LEU A 92 -2.66 -6.05 -8.88
N ALA A 93 -2.06 -4.90 -8.63
CA ALA A 93 -0.74 -4.77 -8.01
C ALA A 93 -0.74 -3.73 -6.88
N GLU A 94 0.25 -3.81 -5.98
CA GLU A 94 0.53 -2.85 -4.92
C GLU A 94 2.01 -2.47 -5.00
N THR A 95 2.33 -1.19 -5.19
CA THR A 95 3.72 -0.75 -5.33
C THR A 95 3.94 0.64 -4.73
N PRO A 96 4.78 0.77 -3.68
CA PRO A 96 5.48 -0.31 -2.97
C PRO A 96 4.52 -1.26 -2.23
N SER A 97 4.93 -2.51 -2.02
CA SER A 97 4.13 -3.53 -1.33
C SER A 97 4.54 -3.77 0.12
N ASN A 98 3.56 -3.95 1.00
CA ASN A 98 3.81 -4.26 2.41
C ASN A 98 4.19 -5.75 2.62
N PRO A 99 5.14 -6.11 3.51
CA PRO A 99 6.01 -5.23 4.31
C PRO A 99 7.41 -5.01 3.75
N ARG A 100 7.84 -5.71 2.70
CA ARG A 100 9.23 -5.61 2.18
C ARG A 100 9.49 -4.38 1.31
N LEU A 101 8.44 -3.64 0.96
CA LEU A 101 8.48 -2.48 0.06
C LEU A 101 8.95 -2.88 -1.35
N ASP A 102 8.62 -4.11 -1.76
CA ASP A 102 8.90 -4.58 -3.12
C ASP A 102 8.08 -3.73 -4.10
N LEU A 103 8.68 -3.42 -5.23
CA LEU A 103 8.10 -2.60 -6.28
C LEU A 103 7.57 -3.47 -7.42
N VAL A 104 6.64 -2.92 -8.18
CA VAL A 104 6.23 -3.42 -9.48
C VAL A 104 6.51 -2.35 -10.53
N ASP A 105 7.01 -2.75 -11.69
CA ASP A 105 7.27 -1.84 -12.81
C ASP A 105 5.94 -1.36 -13.41
N LEU A 106 5.67 -0.07 -13.26
CA LEU A 106 4.41 0.52 -13.72
C LEU A 106 4.32 0.61 -15.24
N ASP A 107 5.44 0.77 -15.95
CA ASP A 107 5.44 0.82 -17.42
C ASP A 107 5.09 -0.56 -18.00
N GLU A 108 5.55 -1.64 -17.34
CA GLU A 108 5.17 -3.00 -17.71
C GLU A 108 3.65 -3.23 -17.51
N LEU A 109 3.11 -2.83 -16.36
CA LEU A 109 1.68 -2.95 -16.10
C LEU A 109 0.83 -2.12 -17.06
N GLY A 110 1.21 -0.86 -17.32
CA GLY A 110 0.45 0.01 -18.23
C GLY A 110 0.54 -0.38 -19.71
N ALA A 111 1.53 -1.21 -20.08
CA ALA A 111 1.63 -1.77 -21.41
C ALA A 111 0.68 -2.96 -21.66
N LEU A 112 0.10 -3.56 -20.61
CA LEU A 112 -0.81 -4.70 -20.74
C LEU A 112 -2.06 -4.34 -21.55
N ARG A 113 -2.49 -5.26 -22.40
CA ARG A 113 -3.70 -5.12 -23.25
C ARG A 113 -4.69 -6.21 -22.94
N GLY A 114 -5.97 -5.84 -22.83
CA GLY A 114 -7.06 -6.76 -22.49
C GLY A 114 -7.65 -6.47 -21.11
N PRO A 115 -6.99 -6.86 -20.00
CA PRO A 115 -7.51 -6.61 -18.67
C PRO A 115 -7.38 -5.14 -18.26
N ILE A 116 -8.28 -4.70 -17.37
CA ILE A 116 -8.12 -3.46 -16.63
C ILE A 116 -6.98 -3.63 -15.63
N THR A 117 -6.08 -2.65 -15.56
CA THR A 117 -4.94 -2.67 -14.63
C THR A 117 -5.21 -1.71 -13.47
N VAL A 118 -5.00 -2.19 -12.26
CA VAL A 118 -5.25 -1.46 -11.03
C VAL A 118 -4.01 -1.51 -10.16
N VAL A 119 -3.56 -0.35 -9.70
CA VAL A 119 -2.46 -0.24 -8.77
C VAL A 119 -2.96 0.37 -7.47
N ASP A 120 -2.85 -0.38 -6.38
CA ASP A 120 -2.91 0.18 -5.04
C ASP A 120 -1.61 0.95 -4.78
N SER A 121 -1.72 2.27 -4.70
CA SER A 121 -0.60 3.18 -4.47
C SER A 121 -0.65 3.83 -3.08
N THR A 122 -1.35 3.18 -2.14
CA THR A 122 -1.56 3.68 -0.77
C THR A 122 -0.26 4.10 -0.07
N LEU A 123 0.82 3.31 -0.20
CA LEU A 123 2.10 3.60 0.44
C LEU A 123 2.85 4.77 -0.19
N ALA A 124 2.75 4.94 -1.50
CA ALA A 124 3.41 6.03 -2.20
C ALA A 124 2.62 7.35 -2.05
N THR A 125 1.29 7.27 -1.99
CA THR A 125 0.36 8.39 -2.19
C THR A 125 0.53 9.03 -3.58
N PRO A 126 -0.40 9.90 -4.03
CA PRO A 126 -0.23 10.60 -5.31
C PRO A 126 1.03 11.49 -5.40
N LEU A 127 1.66 11.80 -4.26
CA LEU A 127 2.90 12.58 -4.23
C LEU A 127 4.15 11.75 -4.49
N GLY A 128 4.11 10.46 -4.15
CA GLY A 128 5.24 9.55 -4.34
C GLY A 128 5.22 8.88 -5.70
N GLN A 129 4.02 8.56 -6.21
CA GLN A 129 3.87 7.84 -7.47
C GLN A 129 2.47 8.11 -8.05
N ARG A 130 2.37 8.22 -9.38
CA ARG A 130 1.11 8.35 -10.10
C ARG A 130 0.99 7.23 -11.14
N PRO A 131 0.39 6.08 -10.80
CA PRO A 131 0.29 4.95 -11.71
C PRO A 131 -0.31 5.28 -13.08
N LEU A 132 -1.25 6.24 -13.13
CA LEU A 132 -1.92 6.67 -14.36
C LEU A 132 -0.94 7.27 -15.39
N ASP A 133 0.12 7.95 -14.94
CA ASP A 133 1.16 8.50 -15.84
C ASP A 133 1.90 7.41 -16.64
N HIS A 134 1.83 6.16 -16.17
CA HIS A 134 2.48 4.99 -16.76
C HIS A 134 1.52 4.12 -17.59
N GLY A 135 0.27 4.56 -17.80
CA GLY A 135 -0.74 3.81 -18.57
C GLY A 135 -1.52 2.78 -17.76
N VAL A 136 -1.41 2.79 -16.43
CA VAL A 136 -2.32 2.02 -15.56
C VAL A 136 -3.72 2.63 -15.64
N HIS A 137 -4.76 1.80 -15.68
CA HIS A 137 -6.13 2.28 -15.86
C HIS A 137 -6.73 2.90 -14.58
N LEU A 138 -6.44 2.31 -13.41
CA LEU A 138 -6.96 2.76 -12.12
C LEU A 138 -5.85 2.88 -11.07
N SER A 139 -5.78 4.04 -10.41
CA SER A 139 -4.99 4.24 -9.19
C SER A 139 -5.91 4.15 -7.98
N LEU A 140 -5.62 3.25 -7.04
CA LEU A 140 -6.41 2.97 -5.86
C LEU A 140 -5.64 3.37 -4.59
N HIS A 141 -6.35 3.92 -3.60
CA HIS A 141 -5.79 4.21 -2.28
C HIS A 141 -6.74 3.82 -1.17
N SER A 142 -6.18 3.31 -0.07
CA SER A 142 -6.75 3.48 1.26
C SER A 142 -6.43 4.89 1.76
N ALA A 143 -7.36 5.82 1.54
CA ALA A 143 -7.25 7.19 2.01
C ALA A 143 -7.22 7.32 3.54
N THR A 144 -7.60 6.27 4.28
CA THR A 144 -7.35 6.09 5.72
C THR A 144 -5.91 6.38 6.14
N LYS A 145 -4.95 6.17 5.24
CA LYS A 145 -3.51 6.22 5.51
C LYS A 145 -2.95 7.63 5.27
N GLY A 146 -1.91 7.76 4.44
CA GLY A 146 -1.21 9.03 4.24
C GLY A 146 -2.08 10.19 3.74
N ILE A 147 -3.14 9.91 2.97
CA ILE A 147 -4.04 10.92 2.40
C ILE A 147 -4.77 11.69 3.51
N ALA A 148 -5.57 10.99 4.35
CA ALA A 148 -6.18 11.61 5.51
C ALA A 148 -5.12 12.02 6.54
N GLY A 149 -4.20 11.10 6.84
CA GLY A 149 -2.93 11.41 7.51
C GLY A 149 -3.02 11.88 8.96
N HIS A 150 -4.16 11.65 9.63
CA HIS A 150 -4.42 12.07 11.01
C HIS A 150 -5.01 10.94 11.88
N ASN A 151 -4.99 9.69 11.41
CA ASN A 151 -5.50 8.51 12.12
C ASN A 151 -6.98 8.61 12.56
N ASP A 152 -7.80 9.41 11.86
CA ASP A 152 -9.15 9.82 12.29
C ASP A 152 -10.24 9.69 11.20
N ALA A 153 -9.91 9.06 10.06
CA ALA A 153 -10.83 8.87 8.94
C ALA A 153 -10.63 7.49 8.31
N THR A 154 -11.72 6.84 7.89
CA THR A 154 -11.65 5.59 7.11
C THR A 154 -12.27 5.82 5.74
N LEU A 155 -11.45 5.72 4.69
CA LEU A 155 -11.87 5.97 3.31
C LEU A 155 -11.05 5.16 2.32
N GLY A 156 -11.67 4.87 1.18
CA GLY A 156 -11.00 4.43 -0.04
C GLY A 156 -11.25 5.44 -1.14
N VAL A 157 -10.37 5.50 -2.13
CA VAL A 157 -10.57 6.27 -3.36
C VAL A 157 -9.95 5.56 -4.55
N VAL A 158 -10.62 5.63 -5.69
CA VAL A 158 -10.12 5.14 -6.98
C VAL A 158 -10.16 6.28 -7.98
N SER A 159 -9.10 6.46 -8.76
CA SER A 159 -8.96 7.51 -9.78
C SER A 159 -8.62 6.89 -11.12
N GLY A 160 -9.19 7.42 -12.20
CA GLY A 160 -8.98 6.91 -13.57
C GLY A 160 -9.90 7.59 -14.59
N GLU A 161 -10.16 6.88 -15.69
CA GLU A 161 -11.08 7.33 -16.74
C GLU A 161 -12.53 7.41 -16.23
N LYS A 162 -13.25 8.45 -16.66
CA LYS A 162 -14.60 8.72 -16.18
C LYS A 162 -15.57 7.58 -16.49
N GLU A 163 -15.55 7.06 -17.72
CA GLU A 163 -16.49 6.02 -18.15
C GLU A 163 -16.34 4.73 -17.32
N LEU A 164 -15.11 4.34 -17.00
CA LEU A 164 -14.81 3.20 -16.16
C LEU A 164 -15.28 3.43 -14.71
N LEU A 165 -15.07 4.63 -14.17
CA LEU A 165 -15.53 4.99 -12.83
C LEU A 165 -17.06 5.07 -12.73
N ASP A 166 -17.76 5.53 -13.77
CA ASP A 166 -19.22 5.55 -13.82
C ASP A 166 -19.79 4.11 -13.77
N ALA A 167 -19.13 3.14 -14.43
CA ALA A 167 -19.50 1.73 -14.34
C ALA A 167 -19.27 1.14 -12.94
N ILE A 168 -18.13 1.46 -12.31
CA ILE A 168 -17.84 1.04 -10.92
C ILE A 168 -18.84 1.65 -9.94
N TRP A 169 -19.18 2.93 -10.12
CA TRP A 169 -20.18 3.63 -9.31
C TRP A 169 -21.56 2.97 -9.41
N ALA A 170 -22.01 2.62 -10.62
CA ALA A 170 -23.30 1.98 -10.84
C ALA A 170 -23.43 0.66 -10.06
N TYR A 171 -22.32 -0.07 -9.85
CA TYR A 171 -22.28 -1.23 -8.98
C TYR A 171 -22.17 -0.84 -7.49
N SER A 172 -21.29 0.10 -7.14
CA SER A 172 -20.97 0.43 -5.74
C SER A 172 -22.18 0.94 -4.97
N VAL A 173 -23.09 1.66 -5.62
CA VAL A 173 -24.35 2.13 -5.02
C VAL A 173 -25.28 0.98 -4.61
N LEU A 174 -25.20 -0.18 -5.29
CA LEU A 174 -25.94 -1.39 -4.93
C LEU A 174 -25.24 -2.15 -3.80
N HIS A 175 -23.91 -2.13 -3.78
CA HIS A 175 -23.07 -2.79 -2.77
C HIS A 175 -23.04 -2.05 -1.42
N GLY A 176 -23.26 -0.73 -1.43
CA GLY A 176 -23.39 0.09 -0.22
C GLY A 176 -22.06 0.52 0.42
N ALA A 177 -20.93 0.41 -0.29
CA ALA A 177 -19.61 0.86 0.18
C ALA A 177 -19.47 2.40 0.13
N VAL A 178 -20.43 3.12 0.70
CA VAL A 178 -20.61 4.57 0.57
C VAL A 178 -19.68 5.35 1.52
N PRO A 179 -18.96 6.38 1.05
CA PRO A 179 -18.09 7.20 1.87
C PRO A 179 -18.88 8.09 2.84
N SER A 180 -18.38 8.22 4.06
CA SER A 180 -18.91 9.19 5.04
C SER A 180 -18.56 10.63 4.60
N PRO A 181 -19.53 11.56 4.59
CA PRO A 181 -19.23 12.98 4.37
C PRO A 181 -18.30 13.57 5.44
N PHE A 182 -18.34 13.04 6.66
CA PHE A 182 -17.47 13.48 7.75
C PHE A 182 -16.02 13.01 7.54
N ASP A 183 -15.83 11.74 7.19
CA ASP A 183 -14.49 11.23 6.87
C ASP A 183 -13.92 11.91 5.62
N SER A 184 -14.78 12.23 4.64
CA SER A 184 -14.38 12.96 3.43
C SER A 184 -13.91 14.38 3.75
N LEU A 185 -14.55 15.04 4.73
CA LEU A 185 -14.09 16.32 5.25
C LEU A 185 -12.72 16.21 5.93
N ASN A 186 -12.51 15.17 6.75
CA ASN A 186 -11.22 14.93 7.42
C ASN A 186 -10.12 14.64 6.39
N ALA A 187 -10.40 13.84 5.35
CA ALA A 187 -9.45 13.60 4.28
C ALA A 187 -9.13 14.87 3.47
N LEU A 188 -10.13 15.71 3.17
CA LEU A 188 -9.91 17.03 2.57
C LEU A 188 -9.04 17.94 3.43
N ARG A 189 -9.25 17.94 4.75
CA ARG A 189 -8.38 18.64 5.69
C ARG A 189 -6.96 18.07 5.64
N GLY A 190 -6.82 16.74 5.59
CA GLY A 190 -5.56 16.01 5.48
C GLY A 190 -4.77 16.36 4.22
N ILE A 191 -5.43 16.44 3.06
CA ILE A 191 -4.81 16.76 1.77
C ILE A 191 -4.07 18.11 1.82
N ARG A 192 -4.59 19.10 2.56
CA ARG A 192 -3.97 20.45 2.66
C ARG A 192 -2.55 20.42 3.23
N THR A 193 -2.22 19.40 4.02
CA THR A 193 -0.89 19.21 4.59
C THR A 193 -0.17 17.98 4.04
N LEU A 194 -0.73 17.29 3.04
CA LEU A 194 -0.15 16.07 2.48
C LEU A 194 1.30 16.27 2.05
N SER A 195 1.57 17.33 1.29
CA SER A 195 2.94 17.60 0.80
C SER A 195 3.95 17.82 1.93
N VAL A 196 3.65 18.66 2.90
CA VAL A 196 4.58 18.93 4.01
C VAL A 196 4.76 17.71 4.91
N ARG A 197 3.69 16.94 5.17
CA ARG A 197 3.76 15.70 5.95
C ARG A 197 4.61 14.65 5.26
N THR A 198 4.27 14.32 4.02
CA THR A 198 4.95 13.26 3.27
C THR A 198 6.42 13.60 3.01
N THR A 199 6.75 14.87 2.75
CA THR A 199 8.14 15.31 2.56
C THR A 199 8.97 15.08 3.82
N HIS A 200 8.47 15.51 4.98
CA HIS A 200 9.14 15.29 6.28
C HIS A 200 9.28 13.79 6.57
N GLN A 201 8.17 13.05 6.49
CA GLN A 201 8.13 11.62 6.78
C GLN A 201 9.09 10.82 5.88
N ALA A 202 9.17 11.15 4.59
CA ALA A 202 10.05 10.45 3.65
C ALA A 202 11.53 10.77 3.87
N ALA A 203 11.86 12.03 4.22
CA ALA A 203 13.21 12.41 4.60
C ALA A 203 13.64 11.71 5.90
N SER A 204 12.78 11.69 6.91
CA SER A 204 13.00 10.99 8.17
C SER A 204 13.15 9.48 7.95
N ALA A 205 12.29 8.85 7.14
CA ALA A 205 12.41 7.42 6.82
C ALA A 205 13.72 7.09 6.11
N THR A 206 14.18 7.94 5.19
CA THR A 206 15.48 7.77 4.51
C THR A 206 16.65 7.89 5.50
N PHE A 207 16.61 8.88 6.40
CA PHE A 207 17.61 9.07 7.44
C PHE A 207 17.68 7.85 8.38
N LEU A 208 16.53 7.40 8.89
CA LEU A 208 16.43 6.25 9.77
C LEU A 208 16.89 4.97 9.07
N ALA A 209 16.47 4.73 7.84
CA ALA A 209 16.86 3.55 7.07
C ALA A 209 18.38 3.48 6.88
N ALA A 210 19.04 4.61 6.59
CA ALA A 210 20.49 4.67 6.46
C ALA A 210 21.21 4.41 7.79
N ALA A 211 20.75 5.02 8.89
CA ALA A 211 21.36 4.81 10.21
C ALA A 211 21.20 3.36 10.71
N LEU A 212 20.00 2.80 10.55
CA LEU A 212 19.68 1.44 10.98
C LEU A 212 20.40 0.36 10.16
N ALA A 213 20.76 0.65 8.90
CA ALA A 213 21.49 -0.28 8.04
C ALA A 213 22.90 -0.58 8.58
N GLU A 214 23.47 0.31 9.39
CA GLU A 214 24.79 0.15 10.02
C GLU A 214 24.72 -0.51 11.41
N HIS A 215 23.52 -0.77 11.94
CA HIS A 215 23.35 -1.27 13.30
C HIS A 215 23.57 -2.79 13.40
N PRO A 216 24.45 -3.30 14.29
CA PRO A 216 24.80 -4.72 14.35
C PRO A 216 23.65 -5.65 14.76
N GLY A 217 22.64 -5.13 15.47
CA GLY A 217 21.43 -5.86 15.83
C GLY A 217 20.43 -6.06 14.68
N ILE A 218 20.66 -5.43 13.53
CA ILE A 218 19.78 -5.46 12.36
C ILE A 218 20.42 -6.29 11.26
N ALA A 219 19.72 -7.34 10.82
CA ALA A 219 20.17 -8.20 9.73
C ALA A 219 19.91 -7.57 8.35
N THR A 220 18.76 -6.91 8.19
CA THR A 220 18.36 -6.30 6.91
C THR A 220 17.50 -5.07 7.16
N VAL A 221 17.67 -4.03 6.35
CA VAL A 221 16.74 -2.90 6.22
C VAL A 221 16.14 -2.89 4.82
N HIS A 222 14.82 -2.79 4.76
CA HIS A 222 14.04 -2.65 3.54
C HIS A 222 13.57 -1.20 3.44
N HIS A 223 14.13 -0.46 2.49
CA HIS A 223 13.66 0.86 2.12
C HIS A 223 14.12 1.21 0.68
N PRO A 224 13.25 1.74 -0.20
CA PRO A 224 13.60 2.01 -1.59
C PRO A 224 14.75 3.01 -1.81
N SER A 225 15.10 3.81 -0.79
CA SER A 225 16.26 4.73 -0.86
C SER A 225 17.61 4.04 -0.73
N LEU A 226 17.66 2.82 -0.19
CA LEU A 226 18.92 2.14 0.09
C LEU A 226 19.50 1.52 -1.19
N PRO A 227 20.81 1.63 -1.43
CA PRO A 227 21.45 1.01 -2.59
C PRO A 227 21.39 -0.52 -2.56
N THR A 228 21.17 -1.11 -1.39
CA THR A 228 20.97 -2.55 -1.17
C THR A 228 19.56 -3.02 -1.51
N HIS A 229 18.61 -2.11 -1.77
CA HIS A 229 17.27 -2.47 -2.18
C HIS A 229 17.32 -3.13 -3.58
N PRO A 230 16.78 -4.34 -3.78
CA PRO A 230 16.90 -5.08 -5.05
C PRO A 230 16.40 -4.30 -6.28
N GLN A 231 15.43 -3.41 -6.06
CA GLN A 231 14.79 -2.58 -7.09
C GLN A 231 15.11 -1.09 -6.94
N ALA A 232 16.24 -0.71 -6.34
CA ALA A 232 16.62 0.69 -6.12
C ALA A 232 16.62 1.52 -7.41
N ASP A 233 17.06 0.95 -8.54
CA ASP A 233 17.07 1.65 -9.82
C ASP A 233 15.67 1.81 -10.42
N LEU A 234 14.74 0.88 -10.16
CA LEU A 234 13.33 1.07 -10.52
C LEU A 234 12.69 2.17 -9.66
N ALA A 235 12.97 2.17 -8.36
CA ALA A 235 12.50 3.21 -7.43
C ALA A 235 12.87 4.61 -7.94
N LYS A 236 14.13 4.82 -8.33
CA LYS A 236 14.60 6.11 -8.89
C LYS A 236 13.90 6.51 -10.19
N ARG A 237 13.45 5.54 -11.00
CA ARG A 237 12.78 5.81 -12.28
C ARG A 237 11.31 6.20 -12.10
N GLN A 238 10.56 5.51 -11.24
CA GLN A 238 9.10 5.67 -11.14
C GLN A 238 8.61 6.42 -9.90
N MET A 239 9.41 6.50 -8.83
CA MET A 239 9.01 7.16 -7.58
C MET A 239 9.64 8.55 -7.45
N ARG A 240 8.84 9.51 -6.98
CA ARG A 240 9.27 10.89 -6.70
C ARG A 240 9.95 11.05 -5.33
N HIS A 241 9.65 10.14 -4.41
CA HIS A 241 10.30 10.00 -3.12
C HIS A 241 10.31 8.52 -2.70
N PRO A 242 11.23 8.08 -1.84
CA PRO A 242 11.41 6.65 -1.52
C PRO A 242 10.31 6.05 -0.63
N GLY A 243 9.47 6.88 0.00
CA GLY A 243 8.35 6.43 0.84
C GLY A 243 8.51 6.86 2.30
N THR A 244 7.46 6.64 3.10
CA THR A 244 7.38 7.04 4.52
C THR A 244 7.43 5.85 5.49
N VAL A 245 7.60 4.65 4.96
CA VAL A 245 7.58 3.39 5.70
C VAL A 245 8.91 2.69 5.43
N LEU A 246 9.49 2.09 6.46
CA LEU A 246 10.63 1.18 6.35
C LEU A 246 10.31 -0.12 7.08
N SER A 247 10.99 -1.20 6.71
CA SER A 247 10.97 -2.44 7.48
C SER A 247 12.39 -2.85 7.86
N ILE A 248 12.55 -3.39 9.05
CA ILE A 248 13.82 -3.93 9.54
C ILE A 248 13.64 -5.40 9.93
N VAL A 249 14.70 -6.18 9.79
CA VAL A 249 14.75 -7.58 10.25
C VAL A 249 15.79 -7.66 11.36
N LEU A 250 15.36 -7.98 12.57
CA LEU A 250 16.25 -8.14 13.72
C LEU A 250 16.96 -9.49 13.68
N ALA A 251 18.28 -9.49 13.89
CA ALA A 251 19.11 -10.70 13.83
C ALA A 251 18.71 -11.77 14.87
N GLY A 252 18.13 -11.35 16.00
CA GLY A 252 17.68 -12.24 17.07
C GLY A 252 16.28 -12.84 16.90
N GLY A 253 15.63 -12.65 15.74
CA GLY A 253 14.31 -13.23 15.44
C GLY A 253 13.20 -12.72 16.38
N LEU A 254 12.18 -13.57 16.61
CA LEU A 254 11.00 -13.22 17.40
C LEU A 254 11.33 -12.71 18.82
N PRO A 255 12.22 -13.35 19.60
CA PRO A 255 12.55 -12.83 20.93
C PRO A 255 13.16 -11.43 20.90
N ALA A 256 13.89 -11.07 19.85
CA ALA A 256 14.41 -9.71 19.69
C ALA A 256 13.30 -8.73 19.30
N ALA A 257 12.37 -9.13 18.43
CA ALA A 257 11.22 -8.32 18.05
C ALA A 257 10.31 -8.01 19.25
N GLU A 258 10.02 -9.00 20.09
CA GLU A 258 9.23 -8.82 21.32
C GLU A 258 9.91 -7.84 22.28
N ARG A 259 11.19 -8.07 22.60
CA ARG A 259 11.95 -7.17 23.48
C ARG A 259 12.03 -5.75 22.94
N PHE A 260 12.20 -5.58 21.63
CA PHE A 260 12.22 -4.28 20.99
C PHE A 260 10.88 -3.55 21.19
N LEU A 261 9.75 -4.23 20.92
CA LEU A 261 8.42 -3.65 21.07
C LEU A 261 8.08 -3.29 22.52
N ASP A 262 8.63 -4.00 23.50
CA ASP A 262 8.49 -3.68 24.92
C ASP A 262 9.32 -2.47 25.36
N ARG A 263 10.33 -2.05 24.58
CA ARG A 263 11.30 -1.01 24.93
C ARG A 263 11.10 0.33 24.21
N VAL A 264 10.32 0.35 23.13
CA VAL A 264 10.00 1.62 22.45
C VAL A 264 9.21 2.54 23.38
N GLY A 265 9.57 3.82 23.38
CA GLY A 265 9.00 4.83 24.29
C GLY A 265 8.24 5.92 23.55
N LEU A 266 8.83 6.38 22.45
CA LEU A 266 8.28 7.37 21.53
C LEU A 266 7.41 6.68 20.47
N LEU A 267 7.94 5.64 19.82
CA LEU A 267 7.18 4.86 18.84
C LEU A 267 5.99 4.17 19.51
N ARG A 268 4.88 4.07 18.79
CA ARG A 268 3.66 3.40 19.28
C ARG A 268 3.47 2.06 18.60
N VAL A 269 3.18 1.03 19.40
CA VAL A 269 2.87 -0.30 18.86
C VAL A 269 1.44 -0.30 18.28
N ALA A 270 1.33 -0.21 16.95
CA ALA A 270 0.05 -0.16 16.25
C ALA A 270 0.18 -0.61 14.79
N THR A 271 -0.90 -1.15 14.22
CA THR A 271 -0.91 -1.77 12.89
C THR A 271 -1.18 -0.82 11.73
N SER A 272 -1.60 0.43 12.00
CA SER A 272 -1.85 1.43 10.95
C SER A 272 -0.54 2.07 10.45
N LEU A 273 -0.66 3.03 9.53
CA LEU A 273 0.47 3.76 8.94
C LEU A 273 0.00 5.11 8.35
N GLY A 274 0.96 6.01 8.09
CA GLY A 274 0.76 7.27 7.36
C GLY A 274 0.21 8.43 8.19
N GLY A 275 -0.03 8.23 9.50
CA GLY A 275 -0.43 9.27 10.44
C GLY A 275 0.74 10.11 10.99
N PRO A 276 0.46 11.06 11.90
CA PRO A 276 1.47 11.96 12.43
C PRO A 276 2.36 11.31 13.49
N GLU A 277 1.91 10.25 14.16
CA GLU A 277 2.73 9.48 15.11
C GLU A 277 3.52 8.38 14.39
N THR A 278 4.75 8.14 14.84
CA THR A 278 5.54 6.99 14.39
C THR A 278 4.98 5.70 15.00
N LEU A 279 4.60 4.77 14.12
CA LEU A 279 4.00 3.48 14.51
C LEU A 279 4.94 2.33 14.16
N VAL A 280 5.02 1.34 15.03
CA VAL A 280 5.74 0.09 14.78
C VAL A 280 4.82 -1.12 14.99
N CYS A 281 4.95 -2.13 14.14
CA CYS A 281 4.28 -3.41 14.35
C CYS A 281 5.16 -4.58 13.90
N HIS A 282 4.93 -5.74 14.51
CA HIS A 282 5.48 -7.02 14.08
C HIS A 282 4.49 -7.70 13.11
N PRO A 283 4.75 -7.71 11.78
CA PRO A 283 3.77 -8.16 10.79
C PRO A 283 3.31 -9.60 11.01
N ALA A 284 4.22 -10.50 11.38
CA ALA A 284 3.93 -11.93 11.53
C ALA A 284 2.90 -12.24 12.63
N THR A 285 2.80 -11.43 13.69
CA THR A 285 1.81 -11.63 14.78
C THR A 285 0.63 -10.67 14.71
N THR A 286 0.60 -9.78 13.72
CA THR A 286 -0.45 -8.75 13.62
C THR A 286 -1.09 -8.74 12.23
N THR A 287 -0.59 -7.90 11.31
CA THR A 287 -1.19 -7.65 10.00
C THR A 287 -1.19 -8.86 9.07
N HIS A 288 -0.33 -9.84 9.31
CA HIS A 288 -0.19 -11.08 8.53
C HIS A 288 -0.39 -12.33 9.40
N ALA A 289 -1.01 -12.20 10.57
CA ALA A 289 -1.22 -13.31 11.50
C ALA A 289 -2.11 -14.44 10.94
N SER A 290 -2.89 -14.17 9.90
CA SER A 290 -3.73 -15.17 9.22
C SER A 290 -2.97 -16.03 8.21
N LEU A 291 -1.71 -15.71 7.90
CA LEU A 291 -0.91 -16.49 6.96
C LEU A 291 -0.36 -17.74 7.63
N THR A 292 -0.29 -18.83 6.88
CA THR A 292 0.50 -20.01 7.27
C THR A 292 1.99 -19.67 7.28
N PRO A 293 2.84 -20.44 8.00
CA PRO A 293 4.30 -20.22 7.98
C PRO A 293 4.90 -20.24 6.57
N ASP A 294 4.43 -21.15 5.70
CA ASP A 294 4.92 -21.26 4.32
C ASP A 294 4.52 -20.04 3.48
N GLU A 295 3.29 -19.54 3.64
CA GLU A 295 2.85 -18.30 2.98
C GLU A 295 3.64 -17.09 3.48
N ALA A 296 3.86 -16.98 4.80
CA ALA A 296 4.65 -15.91 5.39
C ALA A 296 6.08 -15.90 4.85
N VAL A 297 6.73 -17.07 4.76
CA VAL A 297 8.05 -17.21 4.15
C VAL A 297 8.01 -16.84 2.67
N ALA A 298 7.00 -17.29 1.92
CA ALA A 298 6.87 -17.02 0.49
C ALA A 298 6.73 -15.52 0.16
N ILE A 299 6.14 -14.73 1.06
CA ILE A 299 6.05 -13.26 0.91
C ILE A 299 7.15 -12.51 1.68
N GLY A 300 8.08 -13.24 2.30
CA GLY A 300 9.25 -12.69 2.98
C GLY A 300 8.98 -12.05 4.35
N VAL A 301 7.88 -12.41 5.02
CA VAL A 301 7.58 -12.04 6.41
C VAL A 301 8.36 -12.97 7.34
N SER A 302 9.46 -12.47 7.91
CA SER A 302 10.26 -13.21 8.87
C SER A 302 9.82 -12.95 10.31
N ALA A 303 10.16 -13.87 11.22
CA ALA A 303 9.83 -13.76 12.64
C ALA A 303 10.56 -12.61 13.36
N GLY A 304 11.58 -12.01 12.76
CA GLY A 304 12.27 -10.83 13.30
C GLY A 304 11.88 -9.53 12.62
N MET A 305 10.91 -9.55 11.71
CA MET A 305 10.56 -8.38 10.89
C MET A 305 9.71 -7.39 11.68
N LEU A 306 10.09 -6.12 11.66
CA LEU A 306 9.31 -5.00 12.17
C LEU A 306 9.05 -4.02 11.03
N ARG A 307 7.82 -3.53 10.92
CA ARG A 307 7.46 -2.44 10.01
C ARG A 307 7.30 -1.16 10.81
N ILE A 308 7.96 -0.10 10.38
CA ILE A 308 7.92 1.22 11.00
C ILE A 308 7.29 2.20 10.00
N SER A 309 6.16 2.78 10.39
CA SER A 309 5.55 3.91 9.71
C SER A 309 6.04 5.20 10.36
N VAL A 310 6.85 5.97 9.65
CA VAL A 310 7.49 7.18 10.20
C VAL A 310 6.48 8.33 10.27
N GLY A 311 6.43 8.97 11.44
CA GLY A 311 5.58 10.11 11.75
C GLY A 311 6.27 11.46 11.53
N LEU A 312 5.79 12.48 12.24
CA LEU A 312 6.23 13.87 12.14
C LEU A 312 7.18 14.30 13.26
N GLU A 313 7.59 13.37 14.12
CA GLU A 313 8.57 13.63 15.18
C GLU A 313 9.94 14.02 14.59
N ASP A 314 10.82 14.53 15.46
CA ASP A 314 12.21 14.79 15.09
C ASP A 314 12.92 13.46 14.77
N PRO A 315 13.60 13.35 13.61
CA PRO A 315 14.25 12.11 13.22
C PRO A 315 15.37 11.66 14.16
N ALA A 316 16.02 12.58 14.89
CA ALA A 316 17.03 12.24 15.89
C ALA A 316 16.40 11.60 17.13
N ASP A 317 15.28 12.15 17.62
CA ASP A 317 14.53 11.57 18.74
C ASP A 317 14.02 10.16 18.39
N LEU A 318 13.56 9.95 17.16
CA LEU A 318 13.17 8.63 16.65
C LEU A 318 14.35 7.66 16.63
N LEU A 319 15.51 8.10 16.14
CA LEU A 319 16.71 7.26 16.08
C LEU A 319 17.19 6.86 17.47
N ASP A 320 17.19 7.78 18.43
CA ASP A 320 17.56 7.52 19.82
C ASP A 320 16.61 6.51 20.48
N ASP A 321 15.30 6.59 20.19
CA ASP A 321 14.33 5.60 20.66
C ASP A 321 14.60 4.20 20.08
N LEU A 322 14.87 4.15 18.78
CA LEU A 322 15.16 2.91 18.05
C LEU A 322 16.44 2.26 18.57
N HIS A 323 17.53 3.01 18.77
CA HIS A 323 18.77 2.49 19.34
C HIS A 323 18.56 1.95 20.76
N ARG A 324 17.86 2.70 21.62
CA ARG A 324 17.54 2.26 22.99
C ARG A 324 16.72 0.96 23.00
N ALA A 325 15.86 0.74 22.00
CA ALA A 325 15.08 -0.49 21.88
C ALA A 325 15.88 -1.66 21.28
N LEU A 326 16.98 -1.40 20.57
CA LEU A 326 17.87 -2.40 19.97
C LEU A 326 18.94 -2.91 20.96
N ASP A 327 19.41 -2.05 21.86
CA ASP A 327 20.28 -2.37 23.00
C ASP A 327 19.50 -3.05 24.14
#